data_AF-A0A9D2UQG1-F1
#
_entry.id   AF-A0A9D2UQG1-F1
#
_cell.length_a   1.000
_cell.length_b   1.000
_cell.length_c   1.000
_cell.angle_alpha   90.00
_cell.angle_beta   90.00
_cell.angle_gamma   90.00
#
_symmetry.space_group_name_H-M   'P 1'
#
loop_
_entity.id
_entity.type
_entity.pdbx_description
1 polymer ?
#
loop_
_entity_poly.entity_id
_entity_poly.type
_entity_poly.pdbx_seq_one_letter_code
_entity_poly.pdbx_strand_id
1 'polypeptide(L)' 'QSQDYFPLLGQMHTGEEIYSFAGLGSKGFLFAPLCSEILAAQILGEACPAPSDLVKKLSVTRFQKKVKAKKPYFKPQI' A
#
# COMPACT_ATOMS: atom_id res chain seq x y z
N GLN A 1 7.58 3.16 11.95
CA GLN A 1 6.40 2.27 12.15
C GLN A 1 5.16 3.06 11.74
N SER A 2 4.16 2.43 11.13
CA SER A 2 2.89 3.07 10.72
C SER A 2 1.91 3.23 11.91
N GLN A 3 0.86 4.04 11.74
CA GLN A 3 -0.14 4.32 12.78
C GLN A 3 -1.02 3.10 13.12
N ASP A 4 -1.22 2.20 12.18
CA ASP A 4 -2.02 0.97 12.34
C ASP A 4 -1.16 -0.28 12.59
N TYR A 5 0.15 -0.08 12.80
CA TYR A 5 1.13 -1.14 13.08
C TYR A 5 1.33 -2.17 11.95
N PHE A 6 0.72 -1.99 10.77
CA PHE A 6 0.97 -2.82 9.59
C PHE A 6 2.13 -2.27 8.75
N PRO A 7 2.97 -3.13 8.12
CA PRO A 7 3.95 -2.69 7.15
C PRO A 7 3.35 -1.84 6.01
N LEU A 8 4.20 -1.07 5.33
CA LEU A 8 3.88 -0.32 4.13
C LEU A 8 4.59 -0.99 2.95
N LEU A 9 3.81 -1.55 2.04
CA LEU A 9 4.25 -2.42 0.96
C LEU A 9 3.63 -2.01 -0.38
N GLY A 10 4.40 -2.09 -1.46
CA GLY A 10 3.92 -1.99 -2.83
C GLY A 10 4.40 -0.74 -3.57
N GLN A 11 3.80 -0.50 -4.73
CA GLN A 11 4.20 0.55 -5.67
C GLN A 11 3.75 1.94 -5.17
N MET A 12 4.66 2.93 -5.24
CA MET A 12 4.36 4.29 -4.78
C MET A 12 3.45 5.05 -5.77
N HIS A 13 3.75 4.92 -7.07
CA HIS A 13 3.02 5.56 -8.16
C HIS A 13 2.77 4.57 -9.29
N THR A 14 1.54 4.56 -9.80
CA THR A 14 1.18 3.72 -10.94
C THR A 14 1.96 4.15 -12.19
N GLY A 15 2.73 3.24 -12.76
CA GLY A 15 3.55 3.48 -13.97
C GLY A 15 5.04 3.69 -13.69
N GLU A 16 5.47 3.68 -12.42
CA GLU A 16 6.88 3.72 -12.04
C GLU A 16 7.31 2.40 -11.39
N GLU A 17 8.48 1.88 -11.73
CA GLU A 17 9.04 0.68 -11.08
C GLU A 17 9.71 1.02 -9.72
N ILE A 18 9.02 1.82 -8.91
CA ILE A 18 9.45 2.24 -7.57
C ILE A 18 8.53 1.62 -6.54
N TYR A 19 9.09 0.70 -5.76
CA TYR A 19 8.40 -0.08 -4.76
C TYR A 19 8.92 0.23 -3.36
N SER A 20 8.04 0.14 -2.37
CA SER A 20 8.37 0.38 -0.97
C SER A 20 8.16 -0.87 -0.14
N PHE A 21 9.10 -1.11 0.78
CA PHE A 21 8.99 -2.11 1.84
C PHE A 21 9.47 -1.49 3.15
N ALA A 22 8.55 -0.84 3.86
CA ALA A 22 8.88 0.00 5.00
C ALA A 22 7.90 -0.20 6.16
N GLY A 23 8.12 0.54 7.25
CA GLY A 23 7.14 0.61 8.35
C GLY A 23 7.09 -0.61 9.27
N LEU A 24 8.01 -1.56 9.16
CA LEU A 24 8.09 -2.82 9.92
C LEU A 24 8.04 -2.66 11.46
N GLY A 25 8.53 -1.54 11.99
CA GLY A 25 8.55 -1.28 13.44
C GLY A 25 9.37 -2.32 14.21
N SER A 26 8.96 -2.64 15.44
CA SER A 26 9.63 -3.62 16.30
C SER A 26 9.33 -5.09 15.96
N LYS A 27 8.51 -5.35 14.94
CA LYS A 27 8.10 -6.71 14.52
C LYS A 27 8.65 -7.07 13.12
N GLY A 28 9.79 -6.48 12.75
CA GLY A 28 10.40 -6.69 11.43
C GLY A 28 10.66 -8.15 11.12
N PHE A 29 11.24 -8.92 12.05
CA PHE A 29 11.49 -10.35 11.84
C PHE A 29 10.22 -11.19 11.60
N LEU A 30 9.07 -10.76 12.13
CA LEU A 30 7.80 -11.44 11.92
C LEU A 30 7.21 -11.12 10.53
N PHE A 31 7.22 -9.85 10.14
CA PHE A 31 6.59 -9.41 8.90
C PHE A 31 7.48 -9.59 7.67
N ALA A 32 8.80 -9.49 7.83
CA ALA A 32 9.75 -9.45 6.73
C ALA A 32 9.59 -10.61 5.73
N PRO A 33 9.48 -11.89 6.17
CA PRO A 33 9.44 -13.02 5.24
C PRO A 33 8.19 -13.05 4.36
N LEU A 34 6.99 -12.90 4.94
CA LEU A 34 5.76 -12.93 4.15
C LEU A 34 5.64 -11.68 3.27
N CYS A 35 6.04 -10.52 3.78
CA CYS A 35 5.96 -9.28 3.03
C CYS A 35 6.94 -9.24 1.84
N SER A 36 8.14 -9.84 1.97
CA SER A 36 9.07 -9.94 0.83
C SER A 36 8.51 -10.77 -0.31
N GLU A 37 7.88 -11.91 0.00
CA GLU A 37 7.24 -12.76 -1.02
C GLU A 37 6.06 -12.05 -1.70
N ILE A 38 5.22 -11.36 -0.91
CA ILE A 38 4.12 -10.56 -1.47
C ILE A 38 4.66 -9.49 -2.42
N LEU A 39 5.75 -8.80 -2.04
CA LEU A 39 6.31 -7.74 -2.86
C LEU A 39 7.00 -8.28 -4.12
N ALA A 40 7.75 -9.38 -4.00
CA ALA A 40 8.37 -10.04 -5.13
C ALA A 40 7.31 -10.47 -6.15
N ALA A 41 6.22 -11.10 -5.71
CA ALA A 41 5.10 -11.47 -6.57
C ALA A 41 4.47 -10.26 -7.28
N GLN A 42 4.35 -9.10 -6.59
CA GLN A 42 3.85 -7.87 -7.20
C GLN A 42 4.80 -7.33 -8.30
N ILE A 43 6.10 -7.30 -8.03
CA ILE A 43 7.13 -6.82 -8.97
C ILE A 43 7.20 -7.73 -10.21
N LEU A 44 7.09 -9.05 -10.01
CA LEU A 44 7.18 -10.06 -11.07
C LEU A 44 5.86 -10.30 -11.80
N GLY A 45 4.75 -9.73 -11.32
CA GLY A 45 3.42 -9.97 -11.90
C GLY A 45 2.88 -11.39 -11.65
N GLU A 46 3.32 -12.04 -10.58
CA GLU A 46 2.91 -13.38 -10.19
C GLU A 46 1.66 -13.39 -9.31
N ALA A 47 1.12 -14.59 -9.06
CA ALA A 47 0.02 -14.76 -8.12
C ALA A 47 0.46 -14.40 -6.69
N CYS A 48 -0.28 -13.52 -6.02
CA CYS A 48 0.04 -13.10 -4.66
C CYS A 48 -0.21 -14.24 -3.66
N PRO A 49 0.73 -14.54 -2.74
CA PRO A 49 0.59 -15.62 -1.74
C PRO A 49 -0.38 -15.26 -0.59
N ALA A 50 -1.04 -14.10 -0.65
CA ALA A 50 -1.90 -13.59 0.40
C ALA A 50 -3.26 -13.13 -0.14
N PRO A 51 -4.33 -13.20 0.67
CA PRO A 51 -5.65 -12.69 0.30
C PRO A 51 -5.61 -11.18 0.00
N SER A 52 -6.40 -10.76 -0.99
CA SER A 52 -6.44 -9.36 -1.44
C SER A 52 -6.77 -8.36 -0.33
N ASP A 53 -7.61 -8.74 0.64
CA ASP A 53 -7.96 -7.88 1.77
C ASP A 53 -6.79 -7.65 2.74
N LEU A 54 -5.89 -8.63 2.88
CA LEU A 54 -4.65 -8.44 3.63
C LEU A 54 -3.70 -7.51 2.86
N VAL A 55 -3.53 -7.75 1.55
CA VAL A 55 -2.66 -6.92 0.69
C VAL A 55 -3.12 -5.45 0.69
N LYS A 56 -4.43 -5.18 0.68
CA LYS A 56 -4.96 -3.81 0.80
C LYS A 56 -4.54 -3.11 2.10
N LYS A 57 -4.48 -3.84 3.22
CA LYS A 57 -4.01 -3.31 4.52
C LYS A 57 -2.50 -3.07 4.55
N LEU A 58 -1.75 -3.75 3.69
CA LEU A 58 -0.30 -3.55 3.56
C LEU A 58 0.04 -2.43 2.57
N SER A 59 -0.88 -2.02 1.70
CA SER A 59 -0.63 -1.01 0.67
C SER A 59 0.08 0.24 1.20
N VAL A 60 1.14 0.65 0.52
CA VAL A 60 1.91 1.89 0.78
C VAL A 60 1.05 3.14 0.64
N THR A 61 -0.02 3.08 -0.16
CA THR A 61 -0.94 4.20 -0.41
C THR A 61 -2.18 4.19 0.48
N ARG A 62 -2.32 3.25 1.43
CA ARG A 62 -3.57 3.08 2.21
C ARG A 62 -4.00 4.31 3.02
N PHE A 63 -3.07 5.16 3.40
CA PHE A 63 -3.35 6.40 4.15
C PHE A 63 -3.60 7.61 3.24
N GLN A 64 -3.37 7.48 1.93
CA GLN A 64 -3.65 8.55 0.99
C GLN A 64 -5.17 8.72 0.86
N LYS A 65 -5.66 9.93 1.15
CA LYS A 65 -7.07 10.25 0.96
C LYS A 65 -7.36 10.26 -0.54
N LYS A 66 -8.28 9.41 -0.99
CA LYS A 66 -8.82 9.49 -2.35
C LYS A 66 -9.44 10.87 -2.54
N VAL A 67 -8.88 11.66 -3.46
CA VAL A 67 -9.48 12.92 -3.87
C VAL A 67 -10.84 12.59 -4.47
N LYS A 68 -11.91 12.94 -3.76
CA LYS A 68 -13.26 12.80 -4.31
C LYS A 68 -13.39 13.80 -5.44
N ALA A 69 -13.72 13.34 -6.63
CA ALA A 69 -14.08 14.22 -7.73
C ALA A 69 -15.19 15.17 -7.24
N LYS A 70 -14.95 16.47 -7.30
CA LYS A 70 -15.97 17.46 -6.93
C LYS A 70 -17.14 17.27 -7.89
N LYS A 71 -18.35 17.09 -7.33
CA LYS A 71 -19.56 16.95 -8.15
C LYS A 71 -19.70 18.21 -9.04
N PRO A 72 -20.16 18.08 -10.30
CA PRO A 72 -20.23 19.19 -11.27
C PRO A 72 -20.95 20.44 -10.76
N TYR A 73 -21.86 20.28 -9.80
CA TYR A 73 -22.70 21.35 -9.26
C TYR A 73 -22.11 22.08 -8.05
N PHE A 74 -20.90 21.74 -7.60
CA PHE A 74 -20.28 22.43 -6.47
C PHE A 74 -19.77 23.81 -6.90
N LYS A 75 -20.60 24.84 -6.72
CA LYS A 75 -20.20 26.25 -6.86
C LYS A 75 -19.59 26.71 -5.52
N PRO A 76 -18.33 27.16 -5.46
CA PRO A 76 -17.80 27.79 -4.25
C PRO A 76 -18.62 29.06 -3.98
N GLN A 77 -19.18 29.18 -2.78
CA GLN A 77 -19.75 30.43 -2.30
C GLN A 77 -18.59 31.38 -2.00
N ILE A 78 -18.61 32.55 -2.64
CA ILE A 78 -17.64 33.63 -2.46
C ILE A 78 -17.85 34.26 -1.08
#